data_AF-A0A9X8DKX5-F1
#
_entry.id   AF-A0A9X8DKX5-F1
#
_cell.length_a   1.000
_cell.length_b   1.000
_cell.length_c   1.000
_cell.angle_alpha   90.00
_cell.angle_beta   90.00
_cell.angle_gamma   90.00
#
_symmetry.space_group_name_H-M   'P 1'
#
loop_
_entity.id
_entity.type
_entity.pdbx_description
1 polymer ?
#
loop_
_entity_poly.entity_id
_entity_poly.type
_entity_poly.pdbx_seq_one_letter_code
_entity_poly.pdbx_strand_id
1 'polypeptide(L)'
;MFPPFQRLVLSCESESSPVLFQLQSLYAHLRGSSRPYVNPLGLLSVLKTNTGAAVNVKMQQDANEFLTSFLQQLEAEINNGKQHDVEAAFARALGGVFSNELVADGNRYSERTEPFHYISVAVRDKNTLVSYTWDDDDHGDKHAMDTHKRISIQTLPECLILHLKRFEFDFETMQQVKVHDRFEFPVELDMRRAHSGHYYAYLKDPHASSWYEFNDTVVTPFDPRHLAAECFGGVADPSGEKKHTPSMKTHSAFMLVYTRRKPTLALV
;
A
#
# COMPACT_ATOMS: atom_id res chain seq x y z
N MET A 1 -13.08 -2.39 5.16
CA MET A 1 -12.60 -3.56 4.38
C MET A 1 -12.93 -3.33 2.91
N PHE A 2 -12.02 -3.64 1.96
CA PHE A 2 -12.20 -3.43 0.51
C PHE A 2 -13.19 -4.45 -0.09
N PRO A 3 -14.48 -4.11 -0.28
CA PRO A 3 -15.51 -5.11 -0.58
C PRO A 3 -15.41 -5.79 -1.96
N PRO A 4 -14.88 -5.15 -3.03
CA PRO A 4 -14.61 -5.82 -4.29
C PRO A 4 -13.64 -6.99 -4.16
N PHE A 5 -12.49 -6.81 -3.50
CA PHE A 5 -11.51 -7.88 -3.32
C PHE A 5 -12.02 -9.02 -2.46
N GLN A 6 -12.75 -8.72 -1.38
CA GLN A 6 -13.37 -9.76 -0.57
C GLN A 6 -14.34 -10.61 -1.39
N ARG A 7 -15.17 -9.98 -2.24
CA ARG A 7 -16.09 -10.70 -3.13
C ARG A 7 -15.35 -11.53 -4.17
N LEU A 8 -14.26 -10.99 -4.72
CA LEU A 8 -13.41 -11.72 -5.65
C LEU A 8 -12.85 -12.99 -5.01
N VAL A 9 -12.20 -12.87 -3.85
CA VAL A 9 -11.63 -14.02 -3.14
C VAL A 9 -12.71 -15.07 -2.80
N LEU A 10 -13.90 -14.63 -2.38
CA LEU A 10 -15.02 -15.54 -2.10
C LEU A 10 -15.62 -16.20 -3.36
N SER A 11 -15.29 -15.72 -4.56
CA SER A 11 -15.75 -16.29 -5.84
C SER A 11 -14.76 -17.28 -6.47
N CYS A 12 -13.51 -17.35 -5.98
CA CYS A 12 -12.50 -18.27 -6.50
C CYS A 12 -12.84 -19.73 -6.16
N GLU A 13 -12.50 -20.66 -7.05
CA GLU A 13 -12.44 -22.09 -6.68
C GLU A 13 -11.24 -22.32 -5.76
N SER A 14 -11.46 -22.95 -4.60
CA SER A 14 -10.44 -23.12 -3.56
C SER A 14 -10.16 -24.57 -3.17
N GLU A 15 -10.82 -25.54 -3.82
CA GLU A 15 -10.73 -26.96 -3.44
C GLU A 15 -9.30 -27.53 -3.46
N SER A 16 -8.43 -26.96 -4.30
CA SER A 16 -7.03 -27.37 -4.45
C SER A 16 -6.01 -26.36 -3.88
N SER A 17 -6.48 -25.25 -3.30
CA SER A 17 -5.66 -24.09 -2.92
C SER A 17 -5.79 -23.81 -1.41
N PRO A 18 -4.79 -24.21 -0.60
CA PRO A 18 -4.83 -24.01 0.84
C PRO A 18 -4.90 -22.54 1.26
N VAL A 19 -4.20 -21.62 0.56
CA VAL A 19 -4.22 -20.19 0.91
C VAL A 19 -5.58 -19.59 0.57
N LEU A 20 -6.15 -19.82 -0.63
CA LEU A 20 -7.50 -19.31 -0.95
C LEU A 20 -8.54 -19.88 0.00
N PHE A 21 -8.51 -21.17 0.31
CA PHE A 21 -9.47 -21.79 1.22
C PHE A 21 -9.44 -21.14 2.61
N GLN A 22 -8.24 -20.98 3.19
CA GLN A 22 -8.11 -20.35 4.51
C GLN A 22 -8.47 -18.86 4.50
N LEU A 23 -8.16 -18.15 3.41
CA LEU A 23 -8.53 -16.75 3.26
C LEU A 23 -10.05 -16.57 3.09
N GLN A 24 -10.71 -17.44 2.33
CA GLN A 24 -12.16 -17.50 2.20
C GLN A 24 -12.81 -17.82 3.56
N SER A 25 -12.28 -18.78 4.30
CA SER A 25 -12.73 -19.12 5.64
C SER A 25 -12.61 -17.91 6.59
N LEU A 26 -11.48 -17.20 6.56
CA LEU A 26 -11.26 -15.99 7.34
C LEU A 26 -12.33 -14.93 7.01
N TYR A 27 -12.59 -14.67 5.73
CA TYR A 27 -13.61 -13.72 5.29
C TYR A 27 -15.03 -14.15 5.63
N ALA A 28 -15.34 -15.44 5.53
CA ALA A 28 -16.64 -15.98 5.91
C ALA A 28 -16.90 -15.77 7.42
N HIS A 29 -15.90 -16.03 8.27
CA HIS A 29 -15.99 -15.76 9.70
C HIS A 29 -16.12 -14.26 9.99
N LEU A 30 -15.33 -13.41 9.34
CA LEU A 30 -15.43 -11.95 9.52
C LEU A 30 -16.80 -11.39 9.12
N ARG A 31 -17.52 -12.06 8.20
CA ARG A 31 -18.86 -11.63 7.73
C ARG A 31 -20.02 -12.26 8.49
N GLY A 32 -19.91 -13.55 8.81
CA GLY A 32 -21.02 -14.36 9.31
C GLY A 32 -20.96 -14.69 10.80
N SER A 33 -19.81 -14.48 11.45
CA SER A 33 -19.66 -14.72 12.88
C SER A 33 -20.15 -13.53 13.69
N SER A 34 -20.79 -13.79 14.83
CA SER A 34 -21.10 -12.77 15.84
C SER A 34 -19.92 -12.46 16.78
N ARG A 35 -18.79 -13.17 16.62
CA ARG A 35 -17.60 -12.94 17.45
C ARG A 35 -16.93 -11.61 17.07
N PRO A 36 -16.40 -10.86 18.05
CA PRO A 36 -15.70 -9.60 17.78
C PRO A 36 -14.30 -9.81 17.17
N TYR A 37 -13.82 -11.05 17.09
CA TYR A 37 -12.51 -11.40 16.53
C TYR A 37 -12.57 -12.71 15.74
N VAL A 38 -11.57 -12.89 14.86
CA VAL A 38 -11.30 -14.15 14.15
C VAL A 38 -9.82 -14.48 14.31
N ASN A 39 -9.50 -15.75 14.58
CA ASN A 39 -8.12 -16.19 14.73
C ASN A 39 -7.50 -16.45 13.34
N PRO A 40 -6.43 -15.73 12.93
CA PRO A 40 -5.83 -15.89 11.61
C PRO A 40 -4.89 -17.10 11.50
N LEU A 41 -4.67 -17.88 12.56
CA LEU A 41 -3.70 -18.99 12.56
C LEU A 41 -3.94 -20.02 11.44
N GLY A 42 -5.19 -20.26 11.04
CA GLY A 42 -5.50 -21.14 9.90
C GLY A 42 -4.81 -20.65 8.61
N LEU A 43 -4.94 -19.37 8.30
CA LEU A 43 -4.27 -18.74 7.16
C LEU A 43 -2.75 -18.67 7.35
N LEU A 44 -2.29 -18.26 8.53
CA LEU A 44 -0.84 -18.13 8.80
C LEU A 44 -0.11 -19.47 8.71
N SER A 45 -0.78 -20.58 9.01
CA SER A 45 -0.18 -21.92 8.94
C SER A 45 0.08 -22.43 7.52
N VAL A 46 -0.64 -21.91 6.53
CA VAL A 46 -0.49 -22.32 5.12
C VAL A 46 0.38 -21.37 4.32
N LEU A 47 0.57 -20.13 4.81
CA LEU A 47 1.47 -19.17 4.20
C LEU A 47 2.93 -19.57 4.41
N LYS A 48 3.74 -19.30 3.38
CA LYS A 48 5.18 -19.49 3.41
C LYS A 48 5.90 -18.15 3.42
N THR A 49 7.11 -18.13 3.96
CA THR A 49 8.04 -17.02 3.80
C THR A 49 8.60 -17.00 2.38
N ASN A 50 9.30 -15.93 2.01
CA ASN A 50 10.10 -15.84 0.77
C ASN A 50 11.10 -16.99 0.58
N THR A 51 11.58 -17.60 1.67
CA THR A 51 12.46 -18.79 1.64
C THR A 51 11.70 -20.12 1.50
N GLY A 52 10.37 -20.08 1.43
CA GLY A 52 9.52 -21.28 1.36
C GLY A 52 9.28 -21.97 2.72
N ALA A 53 9.83 -21.44 3.81
CA ALA A 53 9.59 -21.94 5.16
C ALA A 53 8.21 -21.53 5.67
N ALA A 54 7.68 -22.22 6.67
CA ALA A 54 6.43 -21.82 7.31
C ALA A 54 6.58 -20.46 8.02
N VAL A 55 5.53 -19.63 7.99
CA VAL A 55 5.50 -18.36 8.72
C VAL A 55 5.60 -18.63 10.22
N ASN A 56 6.65 -18.09 10.85
CA ASN A 56 6.83 -18.17 12.30
C ASN A 56 6.16 -16.98 12.99
N VAL A 57 4.97 -17.21 13.53
CA VAL A 57 4.16 -16.19 14.22
C VAL A 57 4.80 -15.60 15.48
N LYS A 58 5.90 -16.19 15.98
CA LYS A 58 6.67 -15.65 17.12
C LYS A 58 7.74 -14.66 16.71
N MET A 59 8.04 -14.54 15.41
CA MET A 59 9.01 -13.60 14.88
C MET A 59 8.29 -12.38 14.33
N GLN A 60 8.77 -11.19 14.68
CA GLN A 60 8.32 -9.96 14.03
C GLN A 60 8.78 -10.00 12.57
N GLN A 61 7.86 -9.68 11.66
CA GLN A 61 8.15 -9.53 10.24
C GLN A 61 7.88 -8.10 9.81
N ASP A 62 8.63 -7.63 8.82
CA ASP A 62 8.31 -6.39 8.16
C ASP A 62 6.97 -6.53 7.40
N ALA A 63 6.07 -5.57 7.58
CA ALA A 63 4.73 -5.67 7.03
C ALA A 63 4.72 -5.54 5.50
N ASN A 64 5.70 -4.85 4.89
CA ASN A 64 5.84 -4.80 3.44
C ASN A 64 6.42 -6.10 2.87
N GLU A 65 7.38 -6.72 3.56
CA GLU A 65 7.87 -8.06 3.21
C GLU A 65 6.74 -9.09 3.25
N PHE A 66 5.95 -9.11 4.33
CA PHE A 66 4.79 -9.99 4.46
C PHE A 66 3.76 -9.72 3.35
N LEU A 67 3.40 -8.46 3.10
CA LEU A 67 2.45 -8.10 2.05
C LEU A 67 2.92 -8.57 0.67
N THR A 68 4.19 -8.37 0.35
CA THR A 68 4.78 -8.79 -0.94
C THR A 68 4.70 -10.30 -1.09
N SER A 69 5.13 -11.05 -0.09
CA SER A 69 5.11 -12.52 -0.10
C SER A 69 3.68 -13.08 -0.15
N PHE A 70 2.75 -12.46 0.59
CA PHE A 70 1.34 -12.81 0.59
C PHE A 70 0.70 -12.63 -0.79
N LEU A 71 0.90 -11.46 -1.41
CA LEU A 71 0.31 -11.16 -2.72
C LEU A 71 0.87 -12.06 -3.81
N GLN A 72 2.18 -12.35 -3.80
CA GLN A 72 2.80 -13.29 -4.75
C GLN A 72 2.23 -14.71 -4.63
N GLN A 73 2.07 -15.21 -3.40
CA GLN A 73 1.48 -16.54 -3.18
C GLN A 73 0.01 -16.58 -3.61
N LEU A 74 -0.75 -15.53 -3.28
CA LEU A 74 -2.15 -15.43 -3.66
C LEU A 74 -2.34 -15.37 -5.18
N GLU A 75 -1.55 -14.54 -5.88
CA GLU A 75 -1.56 -14.43 -7.33
C GLU A 75 -1.19 -15.76 -8.00
N ALA A 76 -0.16 -16.44 -7.49
CA ALA A 76 0.25 -17.75 -8.01
C ALA A 76 -0.86 -18.81 -7.88
N GLU A 77 -1.57 -18.85 -6.75
CA GLU A 77 -2.69 -19.78 -6.57
C GLU A 77 -3.88 -19.45 -7.47
N ILE A 78 -4.21 -18.16 -7.65
CA ILE A 78 -5.26 -17.72 -8.58
C ILE A 78 -4.91 -18.12 -10.02
N ASN A 79 -3.68 -17.88 -10.45
CA ASN A 79 -3.23 -18.17 -11.82
C ASN A 79 -3.17 -19.69 -12.09
N ASN A 80 -2.88 -20.49 -11.08
CA ASN A 80 -2.89 -21.96 -11.18
C ASN A 80 -4.31 -22.54 -11.34
N GLY A 81 -5.35 -21.82 -10.89
CA GLY A 81 -6.74 -22.27 -10.94
C GLY A 81 -7.34 -22.33 -12.35
N LYS A 82 -6.63 -21.86 -13.40
CA LYS A 82 -7.12 -21.75 -14.80
C LYS A 82 -8.44 -20.96 -14.94
N GLN A 83 -8.75 -20.10 -13.98
CA GLN A 83 -9.92 -19.24 -13.99
C GLN A 83 -9.57 -17.85 -14.55
N HIS A 84 -9.49 -17.73 -15.88
CA HIS A 84 -9.06 -16.49 -16.54
C HIS A 84 -9.87 -15.24 -16.12
N ASP A 85 -11.17 -15.39 -15.87
CA ASP A 85 -12.01 -14.27 -15.40
C ASP A 85 -11.61 -13.78 -14.00
N VAL A 86 -11.18 -14.70 -13.13
CA VAL A 86 -10.76 -14.41 -11.75
C VAL A 86 -9.36 -13.78 -11.73
N GLU A 87 -8.44 -14.29 -12.56
CA GLU A 87 -7.13 -13.68 -12.81
C GLU A 87 -7.28 -12.23 -13.27
N ALA A 88 -8.10 -12.00 -14.31
CA ALA A 88 -8.37 -10.66 -14.81
C ALA A 88 -9.04 -9.76 -13.74
N ALA A 89 -9.93 -10.32 -12.92
CA ALA A 89 -10.54 -9.58 -11.83
C ALA A 89 -9.56 -9.25 -10.69
N PHE A 90 -8.61 -10.12 -10.38
CA PHE A 90 -7.52 -9.87 -9.43
C PHE A 90 -6.59 -8.77 -9.94
N ALA A 91 -6.17 -8.88 -11.19
CA ALA A 91 -5.35 -7.87 -11.86
C ALA A 91 -6.06 -6.50 -11.87
N ARG A 92 -7.36 -6.42 -12.12
CA ARG A 92 -8.09 -5.14 -12.01
C ARG A 92 -8.20 -4.65 -10.57
N ALA A 93 -8.39 -5.56 -9.61
CA ALA A 93 -8.63 -5.20 -8.22
C ALA A 93 -7.39 -4.59 -7.56
N LEU A 94 -6.22 -5.20 -7.76
CA LEU A 94 -4.96 -4.84 -7.07
C LEU A 94 -3.79 -4.57 -8.02
N GLY A 95 -3.85 -5.03 -9.26
CA GLY A 95 -2.78 -4.86 -10.25
C GLY A 95 -2.82 -3.49 -10.94
N GLY A 96 -1.71 -2.77 -10.87
CA GLY A 96 -1.41 -1.61 -11.68
C GLY A 96 -0.25 -1.86 -12.63
N VAL A 97 0.00 -0.91 -13.53
CA VAL A 97 1.10 -0.97 -14.50
C VAL A 97 1.83 0.37 -14.50
N PHE A 98 3.14 0.33 -14.29
CA PHE A 98 4.05 1.43 -14.59
C PHE A 98 4.44 1.41 -16.06
N SER A 99 4.66 2.59 -16.64
CA SER A 99 5.39 2.77 -17.89
C SER A 99 6.71 3.48 -17.60
N ASN A 100 7.81 2.80 -17.95
CA ASN A 100 9.17 3.28 -17.86
C ASN A 100 9.61 3.74 -19.24
N GLU A 101 9.66 5.05 -19.43
CA GLU A 101 10.07 5.70 -20.68
C GLU A 101 11.55 6.08 -20.59
N LEU A 102 12.31 5.77 -21.63
CA LEU A 102 13.68 6.23 -21.84
C LEU A 102 13.72 7.07 -23.11
N VAL A 103 14.06 8.35 -22.94
CA VAL A 103 14.21 9.30 -24.05
C VAL A 103 15.68 9.68 -24.14
N ALA A 104 16.35 9.26 -25.21
CA ALA A 104 17.73 9.61 -25.50
C ALA A 104 17.82 10.56 -26.69
N ASP A 105 18.91 11.33 -26.73
CA ASP A 105 19.17 12.30 -27.78
C ASP A 105 19.18 11.64 -29.18
N GLY A 106 18.63 12.34 -30.18
CA GLY A 106 18.45 11.79 -31.54
C GLY A 106 17.18 10.96 -31.76
N ASN A 107 16.07 11.30 -31.08
CA ASN A 107 14.74 10.72 -31.30
C ASN A 107 14.62 9.22 -30.96
N ARG A 108 15.46 8.74 -30.03
CA ARG A 108 15.45 7.35 -29.55
C ARG A 108 14.54 7.26 -28.33
N TYR A 109 13.44 6.53 -28.48
CA TYR A 109 12.45 6.28 -27.44
C TYR A 109 12.35 4.77 -27.17
N SER A 110 12.35 4.39 -25.89
CA SER A 110 12.03 3.05 -25.44
C SER A 110 11.01 3.11 -24.30
N GLU A 111 10.03 2.23 -24.34
CA GLU A 111 9.01 2.09 -23.31
C GLU A 111 8.97 0.66 -22.81
N ARG A 112 8.99 0.49 -21.49
CA ARG A 112 8.81 -0.81 -20.85
C ARG A 112 7.72 -0.71 -19.79
N THR A 113 6.77 -1.63 -19.84
CA THR A 113 5.72 -1.73 -18.84
C THR A 113 6.13 -2.67 -17.71
N GLU A 114 5.85 -2.29 -16.46
CA GLU A 114 6.14 -3.12 -15.28
C GLU A 114 4.91 -3.20 -14.37
N PRO A 115 4.43 -4.41 -14.02
CA PRO A 115 3.27 -4.56 -13.15
C PRO A 115 3.62 -4.23 -11.70
N PHE A 116 2.64 -3.74 -10.94
CA PHE A 116 2.77 -3.51 -9.50
C PHE A 116 1.48 -3.87 -8.75
N HIS A 117 1.61 -4.25 -7.48
CA HIS A 117 0.46 -4.42 -6.57
C HIS A 117 0.35 -3.29 -5.53
N TYR A 118 1.47 -2.62 -5.27
CA TYR A 118 1.55 -1.47 -4.39
C TYR A 118 2.65 -0.55 -4.90
N ILE A 119 2.64 0.69 -4.43
CA ILE A 119 3.66 1.67 -4.77
C ILE A 119 4.40 2.09 -3.51
N SER A 120 5.73 2.02 -3.53
CA SER A 120 6.55 2.50 -2.41
C SER A 120 6.85 3.98 -2.57
N VAL A 121 6.58 4.76 -1.52
CA VAL A 121 6.72 6.21 -1.47
C VAL A 121 7.80 6.55 -0.45
N ALA A 122 8.85 7.24 -0.89
CA ALA A 122 9.86 7.78 0.03
C ALA A 122 9.25 8.86 0.93
N VAL A 123 9.53 8.77 2.22
CA VAL A 123 9.03 9.69 3.24
C VAL A 123 10.08 10.73 3.62
N ARG A 124 11.34 10.32 3.71
CA ARG A 124 12.44 11.21 4.08
C ARG A 124 12.53 12.39 3.11
N ASP A 125 12.67 13.59 3.68
CA ASP A 125 12.79 14.85 2.93
C ASP A 125 11.59 15.17 2.01
N LYS A 126 10.46 14.45 2.15
CA LYS A 126 9.21 14.71 1.45
C LYS A 126 8.16 15.16 2.47
N ASN A 127 7.44 16.23 2.15
CA ASN A 127 6.42 16.81 3.04
C ASN A 127 5.01 16.24 2.76
N THR A 128 4.71 15.88 1.52
CA THR A 128 3.39 15.37 1.13
C THR A 128 3.46 14.37 -0.02
N LEU A 129 2.47 13.48 -0.07
CA LEU A 129 2.26 12.56 -1.18
C LEU A 129 2.04 13.27 -2.53
N VAL A 130 1.49 14.49 -2.53
CA VAL A 130 1.10 15.23 -3.74
C VAL A 130 2.32 15.80 -4.50
N SER A 131 3.42 16.04 -3.81
CA SER A 131 4.67 16.55 -4.40
C SER A 131 5.64 15.44 -4.81
N TYR A 132 5.22 14.18 -4.74
CA TYR A 132 6.08 13.05 -5.06
C TYR A 132 6.25 12.93 -6.57
N THR A 133 7.45 13.22 -7.07
CA THR A 133 7.85 12.92 -8.44
C THR A 133 8.54 11.57 -8.49
N TRP A 134 8.19 10.78 -9.52
CA TRP A 134 8.77 9.45 -9.77
C TRP A 134 10.03 9.60 -10.61
N ASP A 135 10.97 10.40 -10.12
CA ASP A 135 12.27 10.58 -10.76
C ASP A 135 13.24 9.58 -10.12
N ASP A 136 13.86 8.72 -10.92
CA ASP A 136 14.92 7.84 -10.44
C ASP A 136 16.21 8.67 -10.31
N ASP A 137 16.75 8.76 -9.10
CA ASP A 137 18.09 9.25 -8.86
C ASP A 137 19.10 8.20 -9.38
N ASP A 138 19.49 8.31 -10.64
CA ASP A 138 20.53 7.46 -11.23
C ASP A 138 21.91 7.90 -10.72
N HIS A 139 22.37 7.30 -9.63
CA HIS A 139 23.78 7.31 -9.21
C HIS A 139 24.51 6.11 -9.82
N GLY A 140 24.80 6.19 -11.11
CA GLY A 140 25.51 5.13 -11.83
C GLY A 140 26.44 5.68 -12.91
N ASP A 141 27.74 5.66 -12.63
CA ASP A 141 28.81 5.97 -13.59
C ASP A 141 28.75 5.00 -14.79
N LYS A 142 28.12 5.44 -15.89
CA LYS A 142 28.16 4.78 -17.18
C LYS A 142 28.24 5.85 -18.27
N HIS A 143 29.27 5.73 -19.11
CA HIS A 143 29.39 6.48 -20.36
C HIS A 143 28.15 6.25 -21.23
N ALA A 144 27.18 7.17 -21.22
CA ALA A 144 25.96 7.09 -22.02
C ALA A 144 25.45 8.51 -22.30
N MET A 145 24.89 8.71 -23.50
CA MET A 145 24.30 9.99 -23.92
C MET A 145 23.27 10.49 -22.93
N ASP A 146 23.02 11.81 -22.92
CA ASP A 146 21.99 12.42 -22.07
C ASP A 146 20.65 11.71 -22.34
N THR A 147 20.20 10.95 -21.34
CA THR A 147 19.05 10.04 -21.43
C THR A 147 18.14 10.35 -20.25
N HIS A 148 16.93 10.80 -20.55
CA HIS A 148 15.92 11.07 -19.54
C HIS A 148 15.10 9.81 -19.30
N LYS A 149 15.11 9.32 -18.05
CA LYS A 149 14.22 8.26 -17.58
C LYS A 149 12.99 8.90 -16.94
N ARG A 150 11.80 8.44 -17.33
CA ARG A 150 10.53 8.86 -16.73
C ARG A 150 9.72 7.64 -16.33
N ILE A 151 9.30 7.60 -15.07
CA ILE A 151 8.37 6.58 -14.58
C ILE A 151 6.99 7.22 -14.46
N SER A 152 5.99 6.58 -15.06
CA SER A 152 4.60 7.02 -14.97
C SER A 152 3.67 5.85 -14.67
N ILE A 153 2.49 6.13 -14.10
CA ILE A 153 1.47 5.11 -13.91
C ILE A 153 0.63 5.03 -15.18
N GLN A 154 0.74 3.91 -15.90
CA GLN A 154 -0.04 3.63 -17.10
C GLN A 154 -1.45 3.15 -16.74
N THR A 155 -1.56 2.24 -15.77
CA THR A 155 -2.84 1.67 -15.31
C THR A 155 -2.95 1.70 -13.80
N LEU A 156 -4.07 2.22 -13.30
CA LEU A 156 -4.40 2.25 -11.86
C LEU A 156 -5.33 1.09 -11.48
N PRO A 157 -5.03 0.38 -10.37
CA PRO A 157 -5.93 -0.64 -9.82
C PRO A 157 -7.20 -0.04 -9.23
N GLU A 158 -8.21 -0.88 -8.96
CA GLU A 158 -9.39 -0.48 -8.19
C GLU A 158 -9.06 -0.20 -6.72
N CYS A 159 -8.06 -0.89 -6.17
CA CYS A 159 -7.50 -0.66 -4.85
C CYS A 159 -6.01 -0.37 -4.97
N LEU A 160 -5.63 0.87 -4.65
CA LEU A 160 -4.26 1.32 -4.67
C LEU A 160 -3.67 1.22 -3.26
N ILE A 161 -2.62 0.42 -3.11
CA ILE A 161 -1.85 0.32 -1.87
C ILE A 161 -0.61 1.20 -2.01
N LEU A 162 -0.38 2.09 -1.06
CA LEU A 162 0.84 2.88 -0.94
C LEU A 162 1.61 2.45 0.31
N HIS A 163 2.83 1.99 0.12
CA HIS A 163 3.77 1.67 1.18
C HIS A 163 4.62 2.91 1.47
N LEU A 164 4.55 3.45 2.69
CA LEU A 164 5.36 4.58 3.11
C LEU A 164 6.70 4.05 3.63
N LYS A 165 7.80 4.33 2.92
CA LYS A 165 9.16 3.89 3.28
C LYS A 165 9.63 4.62 4.55
N ARG A 166 9.15 4.17 5.71
CA ARG A 166 9.49 4.72 7.02
C ARG A 166 10.56 3.93 7.76
N PHE A 167 11.17 2.95 7.10
CA PHE A 167 12.35 2.27 7.60
C PHE A 167 13.40 2.28 6.51
N GLU A 168 14.57 2.81 6.85
CA GLU A 168 15.72 2.86 5.95
C GLU A 168 16.92 2.22 6.63
N PHE A 169 17.80 1.63 5.82
CA PHE A 169 19.03 1.07 6.34
C PHE A 169 20.08 2.19 6.41
N ASP A 170 20.53 2.49 7.62
CA ASP A 170 21.65 3.39 7.84
C ASP A 170 22.95 2.58 7.69
N PHE A 171 23.69 2.89 6.62
CA PHE A 171 24.95 2.22 6.31
C PHE A 171 26.11 2.59 7.24
N GLU A 172 26.03 3.72 7.94
CA GLU A 172 27.05 4.12 8.90
C GLU A 172 26.92 3.32 10.19
N THR A 173 25.70 3.19 10.70
CA THR A 173 25.42 2.45 11.95
C THR A 173 25.12 0.97 11.72
N MET A 174 24.93 0.55 10.46
CA MET A 174 24.51 -0.80 10.06
C MET A 174 23.20 -1.24 10.73
N GLN A 175 22.26 -0.30 10.88
CA GLN A 175 20.98 -0.52 11.55
C GLN A 175 19.81 -0.02 10.70
N GLN A 176 18.66 -0.67 10.88
CA GLN A 176 17.42 -0.18 10.30
C GLN A 176 16.88 0.95 11.20
N VAL A 177 16.76 2.15 10.63
CA VAL A 177 16.30 3.35 11.34
C VAL A 177 14.90 3.74 10.90
N LYS A 178 14.05 4.12 11.86
CA LYS A 178 12.70 4.61 11.58
C LYS A 178 12.75 6.08 11.15
N VAL A 179 12.11 6.41 10.02
CA VAL A 179 11.92 7.77 9.53
C VAL A 179 10.68 8.37 10.20
N HIS A 180 10.93 9.32 11.10
CA HIS A 180 9.91 10.00 11.88
C HIS A 180 9.34 11.25 11.18
N ASP A 181 9.87 11.62 10.02
CA ASP A 181 9.51 12.82 9.29
C ASP A 181 8.00 12.93 9.10
N ARG A 182 7.51 14.17 9.24
CA ARG A 182 6.10 14.46 9.06
C ARG A 182 5.76 14.36 7.59
N PHE A 183 4.86 13.44 7.25
CA PHE A 183 4.45 13.17 5.87
C PHE A 183 2.94 13.22 5.76
N GLU A 184 2.45 14.15 4.96
CA GLU A 184 1.02 14.38 4.76
C GLU A 184 0.47 13.58 3.59
N PHE A 185 -0.73 13.04 3.75
CA PHE A 185 -1.47 12.40 2.68
C PHE A 185 -2.95 12.79 2.74
N PRO A 186 -3.58 13.11 1.59
CA PRO A 186 -5.00 13.38 1.53
C PRO A 186 -5.77 12.06 1.57
N VAL A 187 -7.07 12.08 1.80
CA VAL A 187 -7.89 10.88 1.57
C VAL A 187 -8.45 10.83 0.17
N GLU A 188 -8.83 11.96 -0.39
CA GLU A 188 -9.13 11.98 -1.81
C GLU A 188 -7.83 12.28 -2.56
N LEU A 189 -7.27 11.22 -3.14
CA LEU A 189 -6.09 11.30 -3.98
C LEU A 189 -6.53 11.42 -5.44
N ASP A 190 -6.35 12.61 -6.03
CA ASP A 190 -6.61 12.80 -7.46
C ASP A 190 -5.42 12.31 -8.29
N MET A 191 -5.61 11.18 -8.97
CA MET A 191 -4.61 10.57 -9.84
C MET A 191 -4.82 10.90 -11.33
N ARG A 192 -5.73 11.83 -11.67
CA ARG A 192 -6.11 12.10 -13.08
C ARG A 192 -5.05 12.89 -13.84
N ARG A 193 -4.31 13.78 -13.19
CA ARG A 193 -3.19 14.55 -13.76
C ARG A 193 -2.26 15.00 -12.63
N ALA A 194 -1.02 14.52 -12.63
CA ALA A 194 0.03 15.03 -11.75
C ALA A 194 0.47 16.43 -12.20
N HIS A 195 -0.39 17.44 -12.05
CA HIS A 195 -0.02 18.84 -12.12
C HIS A 195 -0.92 19.66 -11.18
N SER A 196 -0.28 20.29 -10.20
CA SER A 196 -0.76 21.43 -9.40
C SER A 196 -1.94 21.22 -8.43
N GLY A 197 -1.60 21.16 -7.13
CA GLY A 197 -2.06 22.14 -6.14
C GLY A 197 -3.45 22.00 -5.48
N HIS A 198 -3.39 21.85 -4.15
CA HIS A 198 -4.35 22.19 -3.07
C HIS A 198 -5.48 21.21 -2.66
N TYR A 199 -5.53 21.01 -1.32
CA TYR A 199 -6.64 20.65 -0.42
C TYR A 199 -6.79 19.19 0.09
N TYR A 200 -7.69 19.09 1.09
CA TYR A 200 -7.74 18.27 2.32
C TYR A 200 -8.43 16.87 2.24
N ALA A 201 -8.58 16.24 3.43
CA ALA A 201 -9.69 15.38 3.94
C ALA A 201 -9.52 13.84 3.95
N TYR A 202 -10.59 13.05 4.25
CA TYR A 202 -10.68 11.90 5.23
C TYR A 202 -11.53 10.60 4.80
N LEU A 203 -11.14 9.29 5.02
CA LEU A 203 -11.72 7.95 4.68
C LEU A 203 -13.14 7.59 5.22
N LYS A 204 -14.04 7.34 4.30
CA LYS A 204 -15.40 6.92 4.59
C LYS A 204 -15.57 5.38 4.61
N ASP A 205 -16.22 4.79 5.62
CA ASP A 205 -16.89 3.49 5.44
C ASP A 205 -17.93 3.63 4.32
N PRO A 206 -17.85 2.84 3.22
CA PRO A 206 -18.79 2.93 2.10
C PRO A 206 -20.26 2.74 2.49
N HIS A 207 -20.54 2.05 3.60
CA HIS A 207 -21.90 1.75 4.06
C HIS A 207 -22.39 2.65 5.20
N ALA A 208 -21.49 3.10 6.08
CA ALA A 208 -21.88 3.85 7.30
C ALA A 208 -21.43 5.32 7.35
N SER A 209 -20.67 5.81 6.35
CA SER A 209 -20.08 7.15 6.37
C SER A 209 -19.22 7.47 7.60
N SER A 210 -18.79 6.45 8.35
CA SER A 210 -18.08 6.57 9.62
C SER A 210 -16.70 5.96 9.51
N TRP A 211 -15.77 6.45 10.30
CA TRP A 211 -14.39 6.01 10.34
C TRP A 211 -14.17 5.11 11.55
N TYR A 212 -13.28 4.12 11.42
CA TYR A 212 -12.98 3.18 12.50
C TYR A 212 -11.48 2.92 12.60
N GLU A 213 -10.99 2.86 13.83
CA GLU A 213 -9.68 2.37 14.21
C GLU A 213 -9.79 0.88 14.57
N PHE A 214 -8.90 0.08 14.02
CA PHE A 214 -8.80 -1.36 14.30
C PHE A 214 -7.51 -1.61 15.05
N ASN A 215 -7.61 -1.92 16.35
CA ASN A 215 -6.47 -2.23 17.21
C ASN A 215 -6.62 -3.66 17.74
N ASP A 216 -6.21 -4.62 16.90
CA ASP A 216 -6.30 -6.07 17.13
C ASP A 216 -7.70 -6.58 17.46
N THR A 217 -8.05 -6.60 18.75
CA THR A 217 -9.31 -7.16 19.26
C THR A 217 -10.40 -6.12 19.47
N VAL A 218 -10.08 -4.84 19.31
CA VAL A 218 -11.00 -3.73 19.55
C VAL A 218 -11.15 -2.90 18.29
N VAL A 219 -12.41 -2.59 17.96
CA VAL A 219 -12.77 -1.65 16.89
C VAL A 219 -13.46 -0.45 17.52
N THR A 220 -12.90 0.73 17.33
CA THR A 220 -13.40 2.01 17.87
C THR A 220 -13.73 2.97 16.72
N PRO A 221 -14.73 3.85 16.85
CA PRO A 221 -14.90 4.95 15.91
C PRO A 221 -13.67 5.86 15.90
N PHE A 222 -13.21 6.29 14.73
CA PHE A 222 -12.09 7.20 14.55
C PHE A 222 -12.58 8.56 14.03
N ASP A 223 -12.13 9.66 14.63
CA ASP A 223 -12.44 10.99 14.08
C ASP A 223 -11.34 11.40 13.10
N PRO A 224 -11.70 11.73 11.86
CA PRO A 224 -10.68 12.00 10.86
C PRO A 224 -9.88 13.25 11.15
N ARG A 225 -10.46 14.21 11.88
CA ARG A 225 -9.76 15.41 12.33
C ARG A 225 -8.46 15.06 13.08
N HIS A 226 -8.34 13.84 13.62
CA HIS A 226 -7.14 13.34 14.29
C HIS A 226 -6.09 12.72 13.37
N LEU A 227 -6.35 12.52 12.07
CA LEU A 227 -5.40 11.89 11.12
C LEU A 227 -4.02 12.57 11.15
N ALA A 228 -3.99 13.90 11.15
CA ALA A 228 -2.74 14.64 11.17
C ALA A 228 -1.96 14.45 12.48
N ALA A 229 -2.69 14.30 13.60
CA ALA A 229 -2.10 14.07 14.90
C ALA A 229 -1.56 12.64 15.02
N GLU A 230 -2.35 11.64 14.63
CA GLU A 230 -2.09 10.22 14.87
C GLU A 230 -1.29 9.52 13.77
N CYS A 231 -1.26 10.04 12.54
CA CYS A 231 -0.76 9.27 11.39
C CYS A 231 0.38 9.94 10.61
N PHE A 232 0.58 11.25 10.68
CA PHE A 232 1.58 11.94 9.86
C PHE A 232 3.01 11.81 10.39
N GLY A 233 3.20 11.47 11.67
CA GLY A 233 4.51 11.50 12.32
C GLY A 233 4.94 12.92 12.73
N GLY A 234 6.24 13.15 12.84
CA GLY A 234 6.86 14.41 13.28
C GLY A 234 7.12 14.47 14.78
N VAL A 235 7.25 15.70 15.29
CA VAL A 235 7.54 15.99 16.71
C VAL A 235 6.25 15.89 17.54
N ALA A 236 6.35 15.29 18.74
CA ALA A 236 5.23 15.08 19.66
C ALA A 236 4.72 16.39 20.29
N ASP A 237 5.61 17.36 20.55
CA ASP A 237 5.28 18.69 21.05
C ASP A 237 5.96 19.78 20.21
N PRO A 238 5.25 20.34 19.21
CA PRO A 238 5.77 21.43 18.40
C PRO A 238 5.71 22.81 19.10
N SER A 239 5.09 22.91 20.28
CA SER A 239 4.79 24.19 20.95
C SER A 239 5.85 24.71 21.92
N GLY A 240 6.90 23.92 22.20
CA GLY A 240 8.17 24.45 22.70
C GLY A 240 8.21 24.97 24.14
N GLU A 241 7.30 24.57 25.03
CA GLU A 241 7.42 24.84 26.46
C GLU A 241 8.16 23.70 27.20
N LYS A 242 9.44 23.46 26.88
CA LYS A 242 10.49 22.94 27.80
C LYS A 242 11.81 22.68 27.07
N LYS A 243 12.93 22.99 27.75
CA LYS A 243 14.34 22.84 27.31
C LYS A 243 14.83 21.39 27.17
N HIS A 244 14.06 20.52 26.52
CA HIS A 244 14.49 19.15 26.24
C HIS A 244 14.48 18.87 24.74
N THR A 245 15.33 17.94 24.30
CA THR A 245 15.39 17.49 22.91
C THR A 245 14.00 17.17 22.39
N PRO A 246 13.66 17.57 21.15
CA PRO A 246 12.33 17.34 20.60
C PRO A 246 12.04 15.83 20.57
N SER A 247 11.00 15.42 21.31
CA SER A 247 10.55 14.03 21.34
C SER A 247 9.80 13.73 20.04
N MET A 248 10.23 12.70 19.31
CA MET A 248 9.55 12.25 18.09
C MET A 248 8.31 11.45 18.43
N LYS A 249 7.26 11.57 17.62
CA LYS A 249 6.08 10.71 17.75
C LYS A 249 6.46 9.25 17.58
N THR A 250 5.90 8.40 18.43
CA THR A 250 6.10 6.95 18.40
C THR A 250 5.26 6.26 17.33
N HIS A 251 4.12 6.85 16.97
CA HIS A 251 3.21 6.36 15.93
C HIS A 251 3.29 7.18 14.64
N SER A 252 3.13 6.51 13.51
CA SER A 252 2.98 7.10 12.17
C SER A 252 2.40 6.04 11.22
N ALA A 253 1.71 6.47 10.17
CA ALA A 253 1.19 5.56 9.16
C ALA A 253 2.33 4.90 8.37
N PHE A 254 2.15 3.62 8.08
CA PHE A 254 3.10 2.79 7.33
C PHE A 254 2.54 2.34 5.96
N MET A 255 1.23 2.09 5.88
CA MET A 255 0.54 1.72 4.64
C MET A 255 -0.74 2.54 4.50
N LEU A 256 -1.03 2.97 3.27
CA LEU A 256 -2.27 3.64 2.89
C LEU A 256 -2.99 2.79 1.85
N VAL A 257 -4.32 2.71 1.94
CA VAL A 257 -5.15 1.93 1.01
C VAL A 257 -6.26 2.82 0.48
N TYR A 258 -6.24 3.10 -0.83
CA TYR A 258 -7.24 3.92 -1.52
C TYR A 258 -8.13 3.06 -2.40
N THR A 259 -9.42 3.36 -2.44
CA THR A 259 -10.36 2.74 -3.39
C THR A 259 -10.68 3.73 -4.51
N ARG A 260 -10.54 3.28 -5.76
CA ARG A 260 -10.86 4.07 -6.94
C ARG A 260 -12.35 4.40 -6.98
N ARG A 261 -12.69 5.68 -6.98
CA ARG A 261 -14.07 6.13 -7.25
C ARG A 261 -14.29 6.11 -8.76
N LYS A 262 -15.36 5.46 -9.22
CA LYS A 262 -15.75 5.55 -10.65
C LYS A 262 -15.98 7.02 -10.99
N PRO A 263 -15.46 7.53 -12.12
CA PRO A 263 -15.75 8.88 -12.54
C PRO A 263 -17.25 8.98 -12.78
N THR A 264 -17.96 9.75 -11.95
CA THR A 264 -19.32 10.16 -12.27
C THR A 264 -19.19 11.12 -13.43
N LEU A 265 -19.56 10.69 -14.64
CA LEU A 265 -19.75 11.61 -15.75
C LEU A 265 -20.85 12.58 -15.32
N ALA A 266 -20.46 13.78 -14.90
CA ALA A 266 -21.40 14.89 -14.83
C ALA A 266 -21.79 15.16 -16.28
N LEU A 267 -23.00 14.74 -16.65
CA LEU A 267 -23.64 15.24 -17.86
C LEU A 267 -23.80 16.75 -17.67
N VAL A 268 -22.96 17.52 -18.37
CA VAL A 268 -23.12 18.96 -18.57
C VAL A 268 -24.10 19.16 -19.71
#